data_AF-A0A7S0HN42-F1
#
_entry.id   AF-A0A7S0HN42-F1
#
_cell.length_a   1.000
_cell.length_b   1.000
_cell.length_c   1.000
_cell.angle_alpha   90.00
_cell.angle_beta   90.00
_cell.angle_gamma   90.00
#
_symmetry.space_group_name_H-M   'P 1'
#
loop_
_entity.id
_entity.type
_entity.pdbx_description
1 polymer ?
#
loop_
_entity_poly.entity_id
_entity_poly.type
_entity_poly.pdbx_seq_one_letter_code
_entity_poly.pdbx_strand_id
1 'polypeptide(L)'
;YIDLGKKEEQYERSWLSTNQLKFLSHNVWCHYLQQWYAPSARRRLDCLLNAIAQNGYDVVMIQELFLLRIGPFAITRNLEYFVARMRMMGYTLGADPRASLPFWGQNSGLCTFSRVDLVGKTESQSFLHTAERVCVKGFVRTDVKLSNDRTLTIVNTHMDSKAKKPRLTTSQAFQIKEHVLDRLYRNDPT
;
A
#
# COMPACT_ATOMS: atom_id res chain seq x y z
N TYR A 1 -12.23 3.56 25.99
CA TYR A 1 -10.82 3.96 26.02
C TYR A 1 -9.99 2.70 25.90
N ILE A 2 -9.30 2.52 24.77
CA ILE A 2 -8.33 1.43 24.61
C ILE A 2 -7.02 1.97 25.17
N ASP A 3 -6.44 1.29 26.15
CA ASP A 3 -5.12 1.62 26.70
C ASP A 3 -4.06 1.30 25.63
N LEU A 4 -3.63 2.34 24.91
CA LEU A 4 -2.70 2.23 23.78
C LEU A 4 -1.23 2.21 24.23
N GLY A 5 -0.91 2.79 25.39
CA GLY A 5 0.48 2.98 25.85
C GLY A 5 1.19 1.68 26.22
N LYS A 6 0.49 0.73 26.86
CA LYS A 6 1.06 -0.58 27.19
C LYS A 6 1.30 -1.48 25.97
N LYS A 7 0.58 -1.24 24.87
CA LYS A 7 0.77 -2.02 23.64
C LYS A 7 2.03 -1.58 22.88
N GLU A 8 2.35 -0.29 22.84
CA GLU A 8 3.51 0.22 22.10
C GLU A 8 4.82 -0.41 22.57
N GLU A 9 5.12 -0.38 23.87
CA GLU A 9 6.33 -1.03 24.44
C GLU A 9 6.35 -2.55 24.23
N GLN A 10 5.20 -3.21 24.34
CA GLN A 10 5.10 -4.66 24.15
C GLN A 10 5.38 -5.05 22.68
N TYR A 11 4.97 -4.21 21.73
CA TYR A 11 5.18 -4.45 20.31
C TYR A 11 6.61 -4.13 19.85
N GLU A 12 7.21 -3.04 20.31
CA GLU A 12 8.62 -2.75 20.03
C GLU A 12 9.53 -3.89 20.48
N ARG A 13 9.23 -4.49 21.65
CA ARG A 13 9.94 -5.68 22.14
C ARG A 13 9.60 -6.96 21.37
N SER A 14 8.40 -7.07 20.81
CA SER A 14 7.90 -8.29 20.17
C SER A 14 8.63 -8.61 18.86
N TRP A 15 8.80 -7.64 17.95
CA TRP A 15 9.40 -7.94 16.63
C TRP A 15 10.92 -8.14 16.72
N LEU A 16 11.59 -7.48 17.68
CA LEU A 16 13.01 -7.75 18.00
C LEU A 16 13.23 -9.19 18.50
N SER A 17 12.20 -9.84 19.06
CA SER A 17 12.30 -11.17 19.67
C SER A 17 11.98 -12.32 18.71
N THR A 18 11.32 -12.06 17.58
CA THR A 18 10.88 -13.10 16.64
C THR A 18 11.38 -12.81 15.24
N ASN A 19 12.12 -13.74 14.63
CA ASN A 19 12.57 -13.68 13.23
C ASN A 19 11.42 -13.84 12.21
N GLN A 20 10.21 -13.37 12.53
CA GLN A 20 9.00 -13.54 11.75
C GLN A 20 8.33 -12.19 11.51
N LEU A 21 7.97 -11.93 10.26
CA LEU A 21 7.17 -10.77 9.86
C LEU A 21 5.79 -11.23 9.40
N LYS A 22 4.75 -10.58 9.89
CA LYS A 22 3.36 -10.80 9.52
C LYS A 22 2.91 -9.74 8.51
N PHE A 23 2.53 -10.22 7.33
CA PHE A 23 2.04 -9.38 6.24
C PHE A 23 0.52 -9.51 6.11
N LEU A 24 -0.12 -8.38 5.80
CA LEU A 24 -1.48 -8.34 5.27
C LEU A 24 -1.44 -7.73 3.88
N SER A 25 -2.08 -8.37 2.90
CA SER A 25 -2.39 -7.76 1.62
C SER A 25 -3.90 -7.78 1.43
N HIS A 26 -4.51 -6.62 1.21
CA HIS A 26 -5.97 -6.52 1.15
C HIS A 26 -6.47 -5.45 0.19
N ASN A 27 -7.39 -5.83 -0.69
CA ASN A 27 -8.15 -4.92 -1.54
C ASN A 27 -9.40 -4.43 -0.78
N VAL A 28 -9.50 -3.11 -0.55
CA VAL A 28 -10.60 -2.51 0.25
C VAL A 28 -11.84 -2.14 -0.57
N TRP A 29 -11.77 -2.30 -1.89
CA TRP A 29 -12.87 -2.06 -2.82
C TRP A 29 -13.50 -0.66 -2.62
N CYS A 30 -12.66 0.38 -2.53
CA CYS A 30 -13.10 1.78 -2.33
C CYS A 30 -13.14 2.58 -3.64
N HIS A 31 -13.37 1.90 -4.77
CA HIS A 31 -13.48 2.54 -6.09
C HIS A 31 -14.64 3.54 -6.14
N TYR A 32 -14.39 4.82 -6.41
CA TYR A 32 -15.45 5.85 -6.34
C TYR A 32 -16.56 5.67 -7.38
N LEU A 33 -16.25 5.09 -8.54
CA LEU A 33 -17.18 4.98 -9.67
C LEU A 33 -18.01 3.67 -9.65
N GLN A 34 -17.82 2.80 -8.66
CA GLN A 34 -18.43 1.45 -8.62
C GLN A 34 -19.05 1.11 -7.26
N GLN A 35 -19.51 2.09 -6.47
CA GLN A 35 -19.99 1.84 -5.10
C GLN A 35 -21.49 1.52 -4.96
N TRP A 36 -22.27 1.57 -6.04
CA TRP A 36 -23.75 1.51 -5.97
C TRP A 36 -24.32 0.18 -5.44
N TYR A 37 -23.54 -0.90 -5.40
CA TYR A 37 -23.96 -2.24 -4.96
C TYR A 37 -23.20 -2.75 -3.71
N ALA A 38 -22.30 -1.96 -3.15
CA ALA A 38 -21.46 -2.39 -2.03
C ALA A 38 -21.92 -1.76 -0.70
N PRO A 39 -21.63 -2.38 0.46
CA PRO A 39 -21.81 -1.73 1.76
C PRO A 39 -21.10 -0.37 1.82
N SER A 40 -21.38 0.46 2.82
CA SER A 40 -20.62 1.70 3.01
C SER A 40 -19.12 1.43 3.03
N ALA A 41 -18.34 2.13 2.20
CA ALA A 41 -16.87 2.05 2.19
C ALA A 41 -16.30 2.24 3.59
N ARG A 42 -16.89 3.16 4.36
CA ARG A 42 -16.50 3.41 5.75
C ARG A 42 -16.62 2.16 6.63
N ARG A 43 -17.74 1.43 6.52
CA ARG A 43 -17.95 0.21 7.30
C ARG A 43 -16.93 -0.87 6.97
N ARG A 44 -16.58 -1.05 5.68
CA ARG A 44 -15.51 -1.98 5.28
C ARG A 44 -14.15 -1.59 5.87
N LEU A 45 -13.80 -0.30 5.78
CA LEU A 45 -12.56 0.20 6.36
C LEU A 45 -12.52 0.02 7.88
N ASP A 46 -13.63 0.27 8.58
CA ASP A 46 -13.72 0.08 10.03
C ASP A 46 -13.53 -1.39 10.44
N CYS A 47 -14.17 -2.32 9.72
CA CYS A 47 -13.97 -3.75 9.93
C CYS A 47 -12.51 -4.17 9.71
N LEU A 48 -11.89 -3.69 8.63
CA LEU A 48 -10.48 -3.99 8.34
C LEU A 48 -9.54 -3.41 9.39
N LEU A 49 -9.74 -2.16 9.80
CA LEU A 49 -8.93 -1.52 10.83
C LEU A 49 -9.01 -2.28 12.17
N ASN A 50 -10.21 -2.75 12.54
CA ASN A 50 -10.39 -3.58 13.72
C ASN A 50 -9.65 -4.91 13.60
N ALA A 51 -9.72 -5.56 12.43
CA ALA A 51 -8.97 -6.80 12.18
C ALA A 51 -7.45 -6.58 12.26
N ILE A 52 -6.94 -5.48 11.69
CA ILE A 52 -5.52 -5.12 11.77
C ILE A 52 -5.09 -4.94 13.22
N ALA A 53 -5.86 -4.19 14.01
CA ALA A 53 -5.57 -3.93 15.42
C ALA A 53 -5.56 -5.19 16.30
N GLN A 54 -6.36 -6.20 15.94
CA GLN A 54 -6.47 -7.46 16.69
C GLN A 54 -5.38 -8.47 16.32
N ASN A 55 -4.96 -8.51 15.06
CA ASN A 55 -4.05 -9.53 14.56
C ASN A 55 -2.57 -9.14 14.62
N GLY A 56 -2.26 -7.84 14.78
CA GLY A 56 -0.89 -7.35 14.97
C GLY A 56 0.02 -7.63 13.77
N TYR A 57 -0.36 -7.15 12.59
CA TYR A 57 0.48 -7.24 11.38
C TYR A 57 1.66 -6.26 11.44
N ASP A 58 2.81 -6.63 10.90
CA ASP A 58 3.99 -5.75 10.84
C ASP A 58 3.96 -4.87 9.60
N VAL A 59 3.49 -5.42 8.48
CA VAL A 59 3.32 -4.71 7.22
C VAL A 59 1.92 -4.95 6.65
N VAL A 60 1.26 -3.88 6.24
CA VAL A 60 -0.07 -3.89 5.63
C VAL A 60 -0.04 -3.22 4.26
N MET A 61 -0.32 -4.00 3.22
CA MET A 61 -0.44 -3.58 1.84
C MET A 61 -1.92 -3.47 1.48
N ILE A 62 -2.34 -2.26 1.10
CA ILE A 62 -3.73 -1.96 0.73
C ILE A 62 -3.81 -1.71 -0.77
N GLN A 63 -4.83 -2.27 -1.41
CA GLN A 63 -5.22 -1.97 -2.79
C GLN A 63 -6.62 -1.34 -2.82
N GLU A 64 -6.87 -0.53 -3.86
CA GLU A 64 -8.12 0.21 -4.09
C GLU A 64 -8.52 1.24 -3.01
N LEU A 65 -7.55 1.80 -2.29
CA LEU A 65 -7.78 2.94 -1.42
C LEU A 65 -7.51 4.25 -2.18
N PHE A 66 -8.51 4.69 -2.95
CA PHE A 66 -8.32 5.76 -3.93
C PHE A 66 -8.42 7.18 -3.37
N LEU A 67 -7.68 8.06 -4.04
CA LEU A 67 -7.93 9.50 -4.16
C LEU A 67 -8.58 9.75 -5.52
N LEU A 68 -9.59 10.62 -5.59
CA LEU A 68 -10.18 11.06 -6.86
C LEU A 68 -9.93 12.56 -7.03
N ARG A 69 -9.34 12.99 -8.15
CA ARG A 69 -9.19 14.41 -8.50
C ARG A 69 -10.08 14.79 -9.68
N ILE A 70 -10.72 15.95 -9.56
CA ILE A 70 -11.55 16.59 -10.58
C ILE A 70 -11.07 18.05 -10.67
N GLY A 71 -10.09 18.30 -11.54
CA GLY A 71 -9.45 19.61 -11.67
C GLY A 71 -8.72 20.02 -10.38
N PRO A 72 -9.01 21.19 -9.78
CA PRO A 72 -8.34 21.64 -8.55
C PRO A 72 -8.85 20.93 -7.28
N PHE A 73 -9.96 20.19 -7.35
CA PHE A 73 -10.57 19.55 -6.18
C PHE A 73 -10.19 18.08 -6.09
N ALA A 74 -9.89 17.60 -4.89
CA ALA A 74 -9.59 16.20 -4.61
C ALA A 74 -10.49 15.64 -3.49
N ILE A 75 -11.05 14.45 -3.72
CA ILE A 75 -11.79 13.68 -2.72
C ILE A 75 -10.81 12.74 -2.02
N THR A 76 -10.57 13.00 -0.74
CA THR A 76 -9.50 12.35 0.05
C THR A 76 -9.99 11.62 1.30
N ARG A 77 -11.26 11.78 1.65
CA ARG A 77 -11.83 11.42 2.96
C ARG A 77 -11.53 9.98 3.42
N ASN A 78 -11.65 8.99 2.52
CA ASN A 78 -11.39 7.59 2.86
C ASN A 78 -9.92 7.32 3.13
N LEU A 79 -9.02 7.88 2.29
CA LEU A 79 -7.58 7.73 2.48
C LEU A 79 -7.14 8.40 3.78
N GLU A 80 -7.50 9.67 3.99
CA GLU A 80 -7.10 10.43 5.18
C GLU A 80 -7.58 9.76 6.46
N TYR A 81 -8.82 9.28 6.46
CA TYR A 81 -9.34 8.51 7.56
C TYR A 81 -8.51 7.26 7.85
N PHE A 82 -8.26 6.44 6.82
CA PHE A 82 -7.53 5.19 7.00
C PHE A 82 -6.10 5.43 7.45
N VAL A 83 -5.40 6.40 6.85
CA VAL A 83 -4.03 6.80 7.23
C VAL A 83 -3.99 7.29 8.67
N ALA A 84 -4.94 8.13 9.10
CA ALA A 84 -4.99 8.61 10.48
C ALA A 84 -5.14 7.44 11.47
N ARG A 85 -6.02 6.48 11.17
CA ARG A 85 -6.22 5.30 12.03
C ARG A 85 -5.02 4.37 12.05
N MET A 86 -4.35 4.16 10.91
CA MET A 86 -3.11 3.37 10.84
C MET A 86 -2.00 4.02 11.67
N ARG A 87 -1.86 5.35 11.61
CA ARG A 87 -0.89 6.09 12.44
C ARG A 87 -1.17 5.95 13.93
N MET A 88 -2.43 6.02 14.35
CA MET A 88 -2.83 5.76 15.74
C MET A 88 -2.53 4.33 16.20
N MET A 89 -2.30 3.39 15.28
CA MET A 89 -1.89 2.01 15.57
C MET A 89 -0.37 1.81 15.46
N GLY A 90 0.41 2.89 15.33
CA GLY A 90 1.87 2.85 15.24
C GLY A 90 2.42 2.47 13.87
N TYR A 91 1.64 2.63 12.79
CA TYR A 91 2.12 2.40 11.43
C TYR A 91 2.61 3.67 10.76
N THR A 92 3.72 3.54 10.05
CA THR A 92 4.26 4.53 9.11
C THR A 92 3.78 4.23 7.69
N LEU A 93 3.37 5.26 6.97
CA LEU A 93 2.99 5.17 5.56
C LEU A 93 4.25 5.21 4.67
N GLY A 94 4.35 4.26 3.73
CA GLY A 94 5.49 4.11 2.83
C GLY A 94 5.66 5.27 1.84
N ALA A 95 4.85 5.27 0.78
CA ALA A 95 4.87 6.31 -0.25
C ALA A 95 3.62 7.17 -0.12
N ASP A 96 3.75 8.47 -0.43
CA ASP A 96 2.60 9.36 -0.53
C ASP A 96 1.67 8.88 -1.68
N PRO A 97 0.43 8.48 -1.39
CA PRO A 97 -0.51 8.03 -2.42
C PRO A 97 -0.90 9.14 -3.40
N ARG A 98 -0.61 10.41 -3.09
CA ARG A 98 -0.79 11.54 -4.01
C ARG A 98 0.22 11.56 -5.15
N ALA A 99 1.35 10.85 -5.02
CA ALA A 99 2.39 10.79 -6.05
C ALA A 99 1.88 10.22 -7.38
N SER A 100 0.85 9.36 -7.35
CA SER A 100 0.22 8.80 -8.54
C SER A 100 -1.12 9.46 -8.90
N LEU A 101 -1.50 10.57 -8.27
CA LEU A 101 -2.79 11.24 -8.49
C LEU A 101 -2.74 12.15 -9.75
N PRO A 102 -3.47 11.81 -10.84
CA PRO A 102 -3.51 12.63 -12.06
C PRO A 102 -4.28 13.94 -11.83
N PHE A 103 -4.26 14.85 -12.81
CA PHE A 103 -5.08 16.08 -12.77
C PHE A 103 -6.59 15.76 -12.85
N TRP A 104 -6.96 14.70 -13.56
CA TRP A 104 -8.32 14.14 -13.61
C TRP A 104 -8.26 12.63 -13.46
N GLY A 105 -9.03 12.08 -12.51
CA GLY A 105 -9.13 10.64 -12.27
C GLY A 105 -8.60 10.22 -10.90
N GLN A 106 -8.40 8.91 -10.76
CA GLN A 106 -8.00 8.24 -9.54
C GLN A 106 -6.51 7.93 -9.56
N ASN A 107 -5.88 8.03 -8.38
CA ASN A 107 -4.52 7.53 -8.18
C ASN A 107 -4.47 5.99 -8.28
N SER A 108 -3.32 5.38 -8.02
CA SER A 108 -3.16 3.92 -8.08
C SER A 108 -3.95 3.14 -7.02
N GLY A 109 -4.45 3.81 -5.99
CA GLY A 109 -5.16 3.18 -4.87
C GLY A 109 -4.27 2.26 -4.02
N LEU A 110 -2.95 2.39 -4.14
CA LEU A 110 -1.98 1.54 -3.44
C LEU A 110 -1.40 2.26 -2.24
N CYS A 111 -1.37 1.59 -1.10
CA CYS A 111 -0.69 2.05 0.09
C CYS A 111 0.08 0.89 0.74
N THR A 112 1.23 1.19 1.32
CA THR A 112 1.95 0.25 2.19
C THR A 112 2.14 0.93 3.53
N PHE A 113 1.76 0.25 4.60
CA PHE A 113 1.94 0.69 5.97
C PHE A 113 2.88 -0.28 6.68
N SER A 114 3.81 0.22 7.48
CA SER A 114 4.79 -0.61 8.19
C SER A 114 4.93 -0.14 9.63
N ARG A 115 5.06 -1.08 10.57
CA ARG A 115 5.53 -0.83 11.95
C ARG A 115 7.03 -1.05 12.10
N VAL A 116 7.65 -1.64 11.08
CA VAL A 116 9.09 -1.81 10.97
C VAL A 116 9.68 -0.63 10.22
N ASP A 117 10.92 -0.27 10.56
CA ASP A 117 11.64 0.84 9.95
C ASP A 117 11.65 0.75 8.43
N LEU A 118 11.11 1.79 7.80
CA LEU A 118 11.21 2.01 6.38
C LEU A 118 12.61 2.55 6.06
N VAL A 119 13.28 1.93 5.08
CA VAL A 119 14.61 2.36 4.65
C VAL A 119 14.60 2.85 3.22
N GLY A 120 15.40 3.89 2.95
CA GLY A 120 15.48 4.50 1.63
C GLY A 120 14.17 5.16 1.20
N LYS A 121 14.04 5.37 -0.12
CA LYS A 121 12.88 6.01 -0.71
C LYS A 121 11.84 4.96 -1.12
N THR A 122 10.65 5.05 -0.54
CA THR A 122 9.47 4.34 -1.05
C THR A 122 9.01 5.01 -2.35
N GLU A 123 8.74 4.23 -3.38
CA GLU A 123 8.45 4.73 -4.73
C GLU A 123 7.08 4.25 -5.21
N SER A 124 6.33 5.15 -5.86
CA SER A 124 5.16 4.79 -6.66
C SER A 124 5.52 4.89 -8.14
N GLN A 125 5.21 3.83 -8.90
CA GLN A 125 5.53 3.72 -10.32
C GLN A 125 4.26 3.38 -11.10
N SER A 126 4.00 4.12 -12.18
CA SER A 126 2.90 3.84 -13.09
C SER A 126 3.28 2.76 -14.10
N PHE A 127 2.33 1.93 -14.48
CA PHE A 127 2.54 1.02 -15.61
C PHE A 127 2.56 1.80 -16.93
N LEU A 128 3.47 1.41 -17.82
CA LEU A 128 3.56 1.99 -19.17
C LEU A 128 2.31 1.70 -20.00
N HIS A 129 1.69 0.55 -19.75
CA HIS A 129 0.49 0.11 -20.43
C HIS A 129 -0.58 -0.26 -19.42
N THR A 130 -1.77 0.32 -19.60
CA THR A 130 -2.98 -0.03 -18.83
C THR A 130 -4.22 0.06 -19.71
N ALA A 131 -5.28 -0.67 -19.35
CA ALA A 131 -6.59 -0.53 -19.98
C ALA A 131 -7.46 0.54 -19.31
N GLU A 132 -7.07 0.98 -18.12
CA GLU A 132 -7.83 1.95 -17.33
C GLU A 132 -7.66 3.37 -17.89
N ARG A 133 -8.77 4.09 -18.03
CA ARG A 133 -8.76 5.47 -18.54
C ARG A 133 -8.81 6.51 -17.43
N VAL A 134 -9.41 6.16 -16.31
CA VAL A 134 -9.71 7.09 -15.20
C VAL A 134 -8.98 6.68 -13.93
N CYS A 135 -8.31 5.53 -13.91
CA CYS A 135 -7.53 5.05 -12.78
C CYS A 135 -6.08 4.85 -13.23
N VAL A 136 -5.14 5.47 -12.53
CA VAL A 136 -3.73 5.13 -12.71
C VAL A 136 -3.52 3.69 -12.23
N LYS A 137 -2.79 2.88 -13.00
CA LYS A 137 -2.38 1.53 -12.59
C LYS A 137 -0.87 1.51 -12.43
N GLY A 138 -0.37 0.71 -11.50
CA GLY A 138 1.04 0.71 -11.15
C GLY A 138 1.38 -0.17 -9.97
N PHE A 139 2.51 0.14 -9.34
CA PHE A 139 2.99 -0.53 -8.15
C PHE A 139 3.64 0.47 -7.17
N VAL A 140 3.75 0.06 -5.91
CA VAL A 140 4.48 0.76 -4.86
C VAL A 140 5.57 -0.17 -4.34
N ARG A 141 6.82 0.29 -4.38
CA ARG A 141 7.96 -0.40 -3.77
C ARG A 141 8.25 0.22 -2.41
N THR A 142 8.29 -0.61 -1.38
CA THR A 142 8.66 -0.23 -0.01
C THR A 142 9.77 -1.13 0.48
N ASP A 143 10.83 -0.54 1.02
CA ASP A 143 11.96 -1.28 1.57
C ASP A 143 11.90 -1.18 3.10
N VAL A 144 12.01 -2.32 3.79
CA VAL A 144 11.97 -2.40 5.27
C VAL A 144 13.27 -3.00 5.81
N LYS A 145 13.74 -2.48 6.95
CA LYS A 145 14.92 -2.98 7.63
C LYS A 145 14.56 -4.16 8.53
N LEU A 146 15.26 -5.28 8.37
CA LEU A 146 15.11 -6.45 9.23
C LEU A 146 16.03 -6.32 10.46
N SER A 147 15.74 -7.10 11.51
CA SER A 147 16.54 -7.15 12.74
C SER A 147 18.00 -7.56 12.54
N ASN A 148 18.30 -8.29 11.45
CA ASN A 148 19.65 -8.70 11.07
C ASN A 148 20.32 -7.72 10.08
N ASP A 149 19.89 -6.45 10.08
CA ASP A 149 20.33 -5.38 9.18
C ASP A 149 20.12 -5.62 7.67
N ARG A 150 19.52 -6.74 7.27
CA ARG A 150 19.14 -6.98 5.88
C ARG A 150 17.95 -6.10 5.51
N THR A 151 17.85 -5.77 4.23
CA THR A 151 16.69 -5.06 3.68
C THR A 151 15.76 -6.05 2.98
N LEU A 152 14.46 -5.94 3.25
CA LEU A 152 13.42 -6.64 2.51
C LEU A 152 12.67 -5.64 1.61
N THR A 153 12.73 -5.87 0.31
CA THR A 153 11.95 -5.12 -0.69
C THR A 153 10.57 -5.74 -0.85
N ILE A 154 9.55 -4.92 -0.72
CA ILE A 154 8.14 -5.28 -0.80
C ILE A 154 7.53 -4.52 -1.98
N VAL A 155 6.81 -5.22 -2.85
CA VAL A 155 6.08 -4.61 -3.96
C VAL A 155 4.59 -4.87 -3.81
N ASN A 156 3.83 -3.79 -3.65
CA ASN A 156 2.37 -3.80 -3.67
C ASN A 156 1.89 -3.36 -5.06
N THR A 157 0.97 -4.11 -5.67
CA THR A 157 0.41 -3.77 -6.99
C THR A 157 -1.04 -4.20 -7.11
N HIS A 158 -1.77 -3.54 -8.02
CA HIS A 158 -3.08 -3.97 -8.47
C HIS A 158 -3.13 -3.87 -10.00
N MET A 159 -2.80 -4.97 -10.66
CA MET A 159 -2.71 -5.06 -12.12
C MET A 159 -4.08 -4.88 -12.81
N ASP A 160 -4.05 -4.74 -14.13
CA ASP A 160 -5.25 -4.90 -14.95
C ASP A 160 -5.79 -6.34 -14.85
N SER A 161 -7.10 -6.52 -15.05
CA SER A 161 -7.71 -7.86 -14.93
C SER A 161 -7.27 -8.78 -16.07
N LYS A 162 -6.67 -9.93 -15.71
CA LYS A 162 -6.25 -10.99 -16.65
C LYS A 162 -7.38 -11.49 -17.56
N ALA A 163 -8.60 -11.54 -17.03
CA ALA A 163 -9.77 -12.06 -17.73
C ALA A 163 -10.07 -11.30 -19.04
N LYS A 164 -9.61 -10.06 -19.16
CA LYS A 164 -9.84 -9.24 -20.35
C LYS A 164 -8.59 -9.07 -21.21
N LYS A 165 -7.37 -9.10 -20.64
CA LYS A 165 -6.12 -8.75 -21.36
C LYS A 165 -4.86 -9.45 -20.79
N PRO A 166 -4.64 -10.75 -21.07
CA PRO A 166 -3.51 -11.50 -20.51
C PRO A 166 -2.12 -10.91 -20.86
N ARG A 167 -1.91 -10.50 -22.13
CA ARG A 167 -0.65 -9.87 -22.57
C ARG A 167 -0.29 -8.61 -21.78
N LEU A 168 -1.30 -7.83 -21.40
CA LEU A 168 -1.12 -6.61 -20.61
C LEU A 168 -0.59 -6.92 -19.21
N THR A 169 -1.18 -7.90 -18.54
CA THR A 169 -0.73 -8.31 -17.20
C THR A 169 0.68 -8.90 -17.20
N THR A 170 1.05 -9.61 -18.27
CA THR A 170 2.41 -10.11 -18.45
C THR A 170 3.39 -8.95 -18.59
N SER A 171 3.09 -7.96 -19.43
CA SER A 171 3.92 -6.74 -19.58
C SER A 171 4.08 -5.99 -18.27
N GLN A 172 3.00 -5.85 -17.48
CA GLN A 172 3.05 -5.21 -16.15
C GLN A 172 3.93 -5.99 -15.16
N ALA A 173 3.83 -7.32 -15.15
CA ALA A 173 4.68 -8.16 -14.32
C ALA A 173 6.17 -8.06 -14.72
N PHE A 174 6.46 -7.99 -16.02
CA PHE A 174 7.82 -7.73 -16.51
C PHE A 174 8.32 -6.36 -16.06
N GLN A 175 7.52 -5.30 -16.15
CA GLN A 175 7.92 -3.97 -15.69
C GLN A 175 8.27 -3.97 -14.20
N ILE A 176 7.50 -4.66 -13.36
CA ILE A 176 7.82 -4.81 -11.93
C ILE A 176 9.16 -5.53 -11.75
N LYS A 177 9.35 -6.65 -12.46
CA LYS A 177 10.58 -7.44 -12.39
C LYS A 177 11.80 -6.59 -12.74
N GLU A 178 11.77 -5.90 -13.88
CA GLU A 178 12.87 -5.05 -14.32
C GLU A 178 13.17 -3.94 -13.31
N HIS A 179 12.13 -3.29 -12.76
CA HIS A 179 12.30 -2.25 -11.73
C HIS A 179 12.98 -2.76 -10.46
N VAL A 180 12.63 -3.98 -10.02
CA VAL A 180 13.23 -4.60 -8.83
C VAL A 180 14.68 -5.02 -9.12
N LEU A 181 14.93 -5.68 -10.26
CA LEU A 181 16.27 -6.14 -10.61
C LEU A 181 17.24 -4.98 -10.84
N ASP A 182 16.82 -3.94 -11.56
CA ASP A 182 17.66 -2.76 -11.81
C ASP A 182 18.17 -2.14 -10.50
N ARG A 183 17.32 -2.12 -9.48
CA ARG A 183 17.68 -1.63 -8.14
C ARG A 183 18.64 -2.55 -7.41
N LEU A 184 18.40 -3.86 -7.44
CA LEU A 184 19.24 -4.85 -6.77
C LEU A 184 20.66 -4.85 -7.36
N TYR A 185 20.80 -4.68 -8.68
CA TYR A 185 22.10 -4.73 -9.34
C TYR A 185 22.81 -3.38 -9.44
N ARG A 186 22.11 -2.23 -9.37
CA ARG A 186 22.75 -0.90 -9.38
C ARG A 186 23.16 -0.37 -8.01
N ASN A 187 22.73 -1.01 -6.91
CA ASN A 187 23.15 -0.64 -5.55
C ASN A 187 24.15 -1.64 -4.93
N ASP A 188 24.78 -2.47 -5.76
CA ASP A 188 25.92 -3.29 -5.36
C ASP A 188 27.19 -2.53 -5.78
N PRO A 189 27.85 -1.77 -4.89
CA PRO A 189 29.20 -1.32 -5.15
C PRO A 189 30.09 -2.55 -4.99
N THR A 190 30.45 -3.20 -6.09
CA THR A 190 31.62 -4.09 -6.12
C THR A 190 32.84 -3.36 -5.57
#